data_AF-U2F7H6-F1
#
_entry.id   AF-U2F7H6-F1
#
_cell.length_a   1.000
_cell.length_b   1.000
_cell.length_c   1.000
_cell.angle_alpha   90.00
_cell.angle_beta   90.00
_cell.angle_gamma   90.00
#
_symmetry.space_group_name_H-M   'P 1'
#
loop_
_entity.id
_entity.type
_entity.pdbx_description
1 polymer ?
#
loop_
_entity_poly.entity_id
_entity_poly.type
_entity_poly.pdbx_seq_one_letter_code
_entity_poly.pdbx_strand_id
1 'polypeptide(L)'
;MRKNNRKPSDVVETSEVFIKQEDAAPPELPKKDDDPIKIFLEKLCDIGISNSTLKEELLRIYDKDFRHSYSDVTMYLFNITEADYSKLEAMVSRINAILEEIDDRGLRGRIFKLYDHLNLELVRLKYLLPKIQDTNSKIQEANNKVDDLTKQTNDIKKNAEDMQKNYITILGIFASIVLAFVSSLAFSTSVLQNIDKASIYRLIAVISLIAIFIVNILNSLFSFIKQIHYGKDDESSKFKPLNLFNIIMLLIIILTGVAWYFYHPYEYKTTTNSTTTININASDLANCRAK
;
A
#
# COMPACT_ATOMS: atom_id res chain seq x y z
N MET A 1 -24.79 15.38 24.44
CA MET A 1 -23.47 15.35 23.74
C MET A 1 -23.45 14.13 22.84
N ARG A 2 -23.61 14.33 21.52
CA ARG A 2 -23.80 13.28 20.52
C ARG A 2 -22.43 12.80 20.03
N LYS A 3 -22.15 11.50 20.19
CA LYS A 3 -20.90 10.84 19.77
C LYS A 3 -20.69 11.01 18.26
N ASN A 4 -19.56 11.56 17.87
CA ASN A 4 -19.17 11.74 16.47
C ASN A 4 -18.18 10.61 16.10
N ASN A 5 -18.71 9.47 15.67
CA ASN A 5 -17.92 8.38 15.08
C ASN A 5 -17.67 8.71 13.60
N ARG A 6 -16.55 9.38 13.28
CA ARG A 6 -16.06 9.42 11.90
C ARG A 6 -15.25 8.16 11.62
N LYS A 7 -15.82 7.32 10.76
CA LYS A 7 -15.18 6.18 10.09
C LYS A 7 -13.92 6.69 9.35
N PRO A 8 -12.79 5.97 9.35
CA PRO A 8 -11.62 6.36 8.56
C PRO A 8 -12.01 6.36 7.09
N SER A 9 -11.54 7.38 6.38
CA SER A 9 -11.75 7.60 4.95
C SER A 9 -11.44 6.33 4.17
N ASP A 10 -12.47 5.79 3.52
CA ASP A 10 -12.27 4.86 2.40
C ASP A 10 -11.33 5.57 1.43
N VAL A 11 -10.14 5.00 1.26
CA VAL A 11 -9.18 5.40 0.23
C VAL A 11 -9.93 5.19 -1.07
N VAL A 12 -10.41 6.30 -1.65
CA VAL A 12 -11.01 6.32 -2.98
C VAL A 12 -9.97 5.70 -3.90
N GLU A 13 -10.29 4.51 -4.39
CA GLU A 13 -9.52 3.78 -5.36
C GLU A 13 -9.48 4.67 -6.61
N THR A 14 -8.41 5.45 -6.77
CA THR A 14 -8.24 6.44 -7.84
C THR A 14 -8.20 5.81 -9.24
N SER A 15 -8.33 4.49 -9.30
CA SER A 15 -8.46 3.66 -10.49
C SER A 15 -9.76 3.88 -11.27
N GLU A 16 -10.80 4.47 -10.67
CA GLU A 16 -12.11 4.68 -11.36
C GLU A 16 -12.31 6.07 -11.98
N VAL A 17 -11.42 7.04 -11.71
CA VAL A 17 -11.58 8.43 -12.21
C VAL A 17 -10.96 8.64 -13.59
N PHE A 18 -9.98 7.82 -13.97
CA PHE A 18 -9.51 7.80 -15.34
C PHE A 18 -10.44 6.91 -16.13
N ILE A 19 -11.44 7.54 -16.75
CA ILE A 19 -12.10 7.00 -17.93
C ILE A 19 -10.97 6.52 -18.83
N LYS A 20 -10.77 5.19 -18.86
CA LYS A 20 -10.21 4.55 -20.03
C LYS A 20 -11.04 5.13 -21.16
N GLN A 21 -10.42 5.96 -21.98
CA GLN A 21 -10.92 6.20 -23.32
C GLN A 21 -10.72 4.85 -24.02
N GLU A 22 -11.58 3.91 -23.64
CA GLU A 22 -11.84 2.69 -24.36
C GLU A 22 -12.18 3.16 -25.77
N ASP A 23 -11.61 2.49 -26.77
CA ASP A 23 -11.84 2.72 -28.19
C ASP A 23 -13.32 2.55 -28.52
N ALA A 24 -14.15 3.47 -28.03
CA ALA A 24 -15.57 3.50 -28.27
C ALA A 24 -15.69 3.86 -29.73
N ALA A 25 -16.04 2.85 -30.54
CA ALA A 25 -16.36 3.02 -31.94
C ALA A 25 -17.30 4.24 -32.07
N PRO A 26 -17.07 5.11 -33.07
CA PRO A 26 -17.93 6.25 -33.30
C PRO A 26 -19.40 5.84 -33.25
N PRO A 27 -20.30 6.63 -32.64
CA PRO A 27 -21.70 6.26 -32.50
C PRO A 27 -22.31 5.87 -33.86
N GLU A 28 -22.83 4.64 -33.96
CA GLU A 28 -23.49 4.16 -35.17
C GLU A 28 -24.81 4.92 -35.39
N LEU A 29 -24.85 5.69 -36.48
CA LEU A 29 -26.01 6.48 -36.88
C LEU A 29 -26.94 5.69 -37.81
N PRO A 30 -28.24 6.05 -37.87
CA PRO A 30 -29.21 5.40 -38.74
C PRO A 30 -28.77 5.45 -40.20
N LYS A 31 -28.67 4.28 -40.85
CA LYS A 31 -28.40 4.16 -42.29
C LYS A 31 -29.51 4.87 -43.06
N LYS A 32 -29.15 5.94 -43.74
CA LYS A 32 -30.03 6.69 -44.65
C LYS A 32 -29.72 6.22 -46.07
N ASP A 33 -30.77 5.94 -46.85
CA ASP A 33 -30.67 5.44 -48.22
C ASP A 33 -29.70 6.29 -49.07
N ASP A 34 -28.87 5.59 -49.85
CA ASP A 34 -27.92 6.06 -50.88
C ASP A 34 -27.89 7.57 -51.14
N ASP A 35 -27.19 8.34 -50.28
CA ASP A 35 -26.93 9.76 -50.53
C ASP A 35 -25.98 9.85 -51.75
N PRO A 36 -26.43 10.39 -52.90
CA PRO A 36 -25.58 10.49 -54.10
C PRO A 36 -24.33 11.32 -53.85
N ILE A 37 -24.33 12.17 -52.83
CA ILE A 37 -23.13 12.93 -52.43
C ILE A 37 -22.09 12.07 -51.75
N LYS A 38 -22.47 11.05 -50.97
CA LYS A 38 -21.48 10.18 -50.35
C LYS A 38 -20.66 9.43 -51.41
N ILE A 39 -21.33 8.87 -52.41
CA ILE A 39 -20.69 8.21 -53.57
C ILE A 39 -19.81 9.20 -54.34
N PHE A 40 -20.31 10.43 -54.52
CA PHE A 40 -19.52 11.48 -55.18
C PHE A 40 -18.26 11.85 -54.37
N LEU A 41 -18.35 11.97 -53.04
CA LEU A 41 -17.21 12.28 -52.18
C LEU A 41 -16.14 11.18 -52.21
N GLU A 42 -16.55 9.90 -52.29
CA GLU A 42 -15.63 8.77 -52.49
C GLU A 42 -14.86 8.90 -53.81
N LYS A 43 -15.54 9.23 -54.90
CA LYS A 43 -14.91 9.49 -56.20
C LYS A 43 -14.05 10.76 -56.21
N LEU A 44 -14.45 11.78 -55.47
CA LEU A 44 -13.69 13.02 -55.33
C LEU A 44 -12.37 12.81 -54.58
N CYS A 45 -12.27 11.76 -53.76
CA CYS A 45 -11.02 11.36 -53.13
C CYS A 45 -10.09 10.60 -54.10
N ASP A 46 -10.62 10.02 -55.19
CA ASP A 46 -9.85 9.23 -56.15
C ASP A 46 -9.18 10.13 -57.22
N ILE A 47 -7.84 10.14 -57.22
CA ILE A 47 -7.01 10.92 -58.13
C ILE A 47 -7.12 10.41 -59.58
N GLY A 48 -7.51 9.14 -59.77
CA GLY A 48 -7.67 8.53 -61.10
C GLY A 48 -8.86 9.07 -61.90
N ILE A 49 -9.78 9.80 -61.27
CA ILE A 49 -10.98 10.35 -61.91
C ILE A 49 -10.72 11.78 -62.39
N SER A 50 -11.04 12.11 -63.64
CA SER A 50 -10.83 13.47 -64.15
C SER A 50 -11.85 14.46 -63.57
N ASN A 51 -11.46 15.73 -63.46
CA ASN A 51 -12.37 16.81 -63.04
C ASN A 51 -13.56 16.97 -63.99
N SER A 52 -13.40 16.65 -65.29
CA SER A 52 -14.49 16.67 -66.27
C SER A 52 -15.58 15.62 -65.95
N THR A 53 -15.19 14.40 -65.60
CA THR A 53 -16.14 13.35 -65.19
C THR A 53 -16.85 13.72 -63.88
N LEU A 54 -16.11 14.25 -62.90
CA LEU A 54 -16.68 14.72 -61.64
C LEU A 54 -17.65 15.90 -61.84
N LYS A 55 -17.34 16.81 -62.77
CA LYS A 55 -18.20 17.93 -63.14
C LYS A 55 -19.54 17.43 -63.71
N GLU A 56 -19.51 16.49 -64.65
CA GLU A 56 -20.75 15.90 -65.19
C GLU A 56 -21.60 15.23 -64.11
N GLU A 57 -20.97 14.52 -63.18
CA GLU A 57 -21.67 13.87 -62.07
C GLU A 57 -22.29 14.90 -61.11
N LEU A 58 -21.56 15.95 -60.74
CA LEU A 58 -22.10 17.07 -59.95
C LEU A 58 -23.27 17.74 -60.64
N LEU A 59 -23.18 18.00 -61.94
CA LEU A 59 -24.26 18.61 -62.71
C LEU A 59 -25.52 17.73 -62.66
N ARG A 60 -25.38 16.39 -62.77
CA ARG A 60 -26.52 15.45 -62.66
C ARG A 60 -27.13 15.42 -61.26
N ILE A 61 -26.31 15.44 -60.21
CA ILE A 61 -26.78 15.42 -58.81
C ILE A 61 -27.55 16.69 -58.50
N TYR A 62 -27.03 17.84 -58.91
CA TYR A 62 -27.60 19.15 -58.63
C TYR A 62 -28.58 19.64 -59.71
N ASP A 63 -28.87 18.89 -60.76
CA ASP A 63 -29.88 19.24 -61.77
C ASP A 63 -31.26 19.44 -61.10
N LYS A 64 -31.59 18.56 -60.16
CA LYS A 64 -32.80 18.62 -59.32
C LYS A 64 -32.61 19.53 -58.11
N ASP A 65 -33.69 19.87 -57.39
CA ASP A 65 -33.63 20.60 -56.11
C ASP A 65 -33.11 19.71 -54.96
N PHE A 66 -31.90 19.20 -55.16
CA PHE A 66 -31.21 18.30 -54.27
C PHE A 66 -30.41 19.09 -53.24
N ARG A 67 -30.57 18.72 -51.96
CA ARG A 67 -29.84 19.27 -50.83
C ARG A 67 -29.01 18.17 -50.19
N HIS A 68 -27.70 18.33 -50.22
CA HIS A 68 -26.78 17.43 -49.54
C HIS A 68 -26.87 17.56 -48.02
N SER A 69 -26.66 16.44 -47.34
CA SER A 69 -26.71 16.35 -45.89
C SER A 69 -25.38 16.77 -45.27
N TYR A 70 -25.38 17.86 -44.50
CA TYR A 70 -24.15 18.38 -43.88
C TYR A 70 -23.55 17.38 -42.90
N SER A 71 -24.38 16.66 -42.14
CA SER A 71 -23.93 15.61 -41.22
C SER A 71 -23.24 14.47 -41.95
N ASP A 72 -23.76 14.07 -43.11
CA ASP A 72 -23.23 12.93 -43.87
C ASP A 72 -21.91 13.31 -44.55
N VAL A 73 -21.80 14.54 -45.06
CA VAL A 73 -20.54 15.09 -45.57
C VAL A 73 -19.51 15.19 -44.44
N THR A 74 -19.86 15.80 -43.30
CA THR A 74 -18.94 15.95 -42.16
C THR A 74 -18.48 14.59 -41.64
N MET A 75 -19.38 13.60 -41.52
CA MET A 75 -19.02 12.25 -41.08
C MET A 75 -18.07 11.57 -42.07
N TYR A 76 -18.34 11.67 -43.37
CA TYR A 76 -17.43 11.17 -44.39
C TYR A 76 -16.03 11.79 -44.25
N LEU A 77 -15.98 13.12 -44.09
CA LEU A 77 -14.72 13.85 -43.90
C LEU A 77 -13.96 13.39 -42.66
N PHE A 78 -14.63 13.18 -41.53
CA PHE A 78 -13.98 12.67 -40.31
C PHE A 78 -13.42 11.26 -40.50
N ASN A 79 -14.08 10.41 -41.29
CA ASN A 79 -13.61 9.05 -41.54
C ASN A 79 -12.40 8.99 -42.48
N ILE A 80 -12.30 9.90 -43.46
CA ILE A 80 -11.17 9.94 -44.38
C ILE A 80 -9.97 10.75 -43.86
N THR A 81 -10.21 11.62 -42.88
CA THR A 81 -9.19 12.47 -42.27
C THR A 81 -8.54 11.68 -41.13
N GLU A 82 -7.33 11.20 -41.38
CA GLU A 82 -6.51 10.50 -40.37
C GLU A 82 -5.58 11.53 -39.70
N ALA A 83 -4.26 11.27 -39.68
CA ALA A 83 -3.26 12.16 -39.09
C ALA A 83 -2.92 13.38 -39.95
N ASP A 84 -3.37 13.44 -41.21
CA ASP A 84 -3.11 14.54 -42.14
C ASP A 84 -4.37 15.04 -42.85
N TYR A 85 -4.27 16.21 -43.48
CA TYR A 85 -5.36 16.87 -44.21
C TYR A 85 -5.26 16.72 -45.73
N SER A 86 -4.26 15.99 -46.22
CA SER A 86 -3.85 16.02 -47.63
C SER A 86 -5.01 15.59 -48.55
N LYS A 87 -5.78 14.58 -48.12
CA LYS A 87 -6.97 14.11 -48.84
C LYS A 87 -8.07 15.17 -48.91
N LEU A 88 -8.36 15.82 -47.78
CA LEU A 88 -9.40 16.85 -47.70
C LEU A 88 -8.99 18.14 -48.46
N GLU A 89 -7.73 18.54 -48.37
CA GLU A 89 -7.18 19.65 -49.17
C GLU A 89 -7.32 19.39 -50.67
N ALA A 90 -6.99 18.18 -51.12
CA ALA A 90 -7.16 17.78 -52.51
C ALA A 90 -8.63 17.82 -52.95
N MET A 91 -9.55 17.34 -52.12
CA MET A 91 -11.00 17.39 -52.40
C MET A 91 -11.50 18.84 -52.54
N VAL A 92 -11.13 19.72 -51.60
CA VAL A 92 -11.50 21.15 -51.63
C VAL A 92 -10.93 21.82 -52.88
N SER A 93 -9.66 21.56 -53.22
CA SER A 93 -9.01 22.11 -54.41
C SER A 93 -9.68 21.64 -55.72
N ARG A 94 -10.08 20.37 -55.80
CA ARG A 94 -10.72 19.80 -57.00
C ARG A 94 -12.12 20.36 -57.21
N ILE A 95 -12.92 20.49 -56.15
CA ILE A 95 -14.24 21.13 -56.28
C ILE A 95 -14.11 22.60 -56.67
N ASN A 96 -13.11 23.32 -56.13
CA ASN A 96 -12.89 24.71 -56.54
C ASN A 96 -12.60 24.82 -58.04
N ALA A 97 -11.72 23.95 -58.57
CA ALA A 97 -11.43 23.90 -59.99
C ALA A 97 -12.68 23.59 -60.83
N ILE A 98 -13.52 22.65 -60.40
CA ILE A 98 -14.78 22.33 -61.08
C ILE A 98 -15.74 23.54 -61.06
N LEU A 99 -15.83 24.25 -59.93
CA LEU A 99 -16.70 25.43 -59.78
C LEU A 99 -16.30 26.57 -60.72
N GLU A 100 -15.01 26.74 -61.00
CA GLU A 100 -14.51 27.76 -61.93
C GLU A 100 -14.99 27.51 -63.37
N GLU A 101 -15.19 26.26 -63.76
CA GLU A 101 -15.64 25.87 -65.10
C GLU A 101 -17.17 25.83 -65.29
N ILE A 102 -17.97 26.18 -64.26
CA ILE A 102 -19.44 26.17 -64.34
C ILE A 102 -19.96 27.59 -64.64
N ASP A 103 -20.60 27.73 -65.79
CA ASP A 103 -21.20 28.98 -66.26
C ASP A 103 -22.62 29.21 -65.71
N ASP A 104 -23.38 28.14 -65.44
CA ASP A 104 -24.75 28.26 -64.92
C ASP A 104 -24.75 28.78 -63.48
N ARG A 105 -25.28 30.00 -63.28
CA ARG A 105 -25.28 30.66 -61.97
C ARG A 105 -26.09 29.93 -60.90
N GLY A 106 -27.15 29.22 -61.27
CA GLY A 106 -28.02 28.50 -60.33
C GLY A 106 -27.38 27.23 -59.80
N LEU A 107 -26.84 26.40 -60.69
CA LEU A 107 -26.07 25.20 -60.39
C LEU A 107 -24.77 25.53 -59.66
N ARG A 108 -24.05 26.57 -60.10
CA ARG A 108 -22.85 27.07 -59.43
C ARG A 108 -23.14 27.44 -57.98
N GLY A 109 -24.25 28.13 -57.71
CA GLY A 109 -24.65 28.49 -56.35
C GLY A 109 -24.96 27.28 -55.45
N ARG A 110 -25.52 26.19 -56.01
CA ARG A 110 -25.81 24.96 -55.26
C ARG A 110 -24.53 24.16 -54.95
N ILE A 111 -23.63 24.03 -55.92
CA ILE A 111 -22.34 23.34 -55.75
C ILE A 111 -21.40 24.15 -54.84
N PHE A 112 -21.47 25.48 -54.90
CA PHE A 112 -20.72 26.35 -53.99
C PHE A 112 -21.03 26.06 -52.52
N LYS A 113 -22.27 25.68 -52.17
CA LYS A 113 -22.60 25.27 -50.79
C LYS A 113 -21.83 24.02 -50.35
N LEU A 114 -21.59 23.07 -51.27
CA LEU A 114 -20.80 21.89 -50.95
C LEU A 114 -19.33 22.26 -50.77
N TYR A 115 -18.78 23.07 -51.68
CA TYR A 115 -17.43 23.62 -51.56
C TYR A 115 -17.22 24.33 -50.22
N ASP A 116 -18.12 25.25 -49.88
CA ASP A 116 -18.06 26.03 -48.66
C ASP A 116 -18.10 25.13 -47.41
N HIS A 117 -18.95 24.08 -47.43
CA HIS A 117 -19.01 23.10 -46.35
C HIS A 117 -17.71 22.28 -46.21
N LEU A 118 -17.13 21.82 -47.31
CA LEU A 118 -15.85 21.09 -47.29
C LEU A 118 -14.69 21.97 -46.83
N ASN A 119 -14.65 23.22 -47.28
CA ASN A 119 -13.64 24.19 -46.89
C ASN A 119 -13.77 24.56 -45.40
N LEU A 120 -14.99 24.71 -44.90
CA LEU A 120 -15.26 24.93 -43.48
C LEU A 120 -14.72 23.78 -42.62
N GLU A 121 -15.01 22.54 -42.99
CA GLU A 121 -14.53 21.36 -42.25
C GLU A 121 -13.01 21.19 -42.36
N LEU A 122 -12.40 21.56 -43.49
CA LEU A 122 -10.94 21.60 -43.62
C LEU A 122 -10.31 22.56 -42.60
N VAL A 123 -10.81 23.80 -42.49
CA VAL A 123 -10.32 24.79 -41.52
C VAL A 123 -10.55 24.30 -40.09
N ARG A 124 -11.72 23.73 -39.81
CA ARG A 124 -12.07 23.20 -38.50
C ARG A 124 -11.13 22.08 -38.06
N LEU A 125 -10.89 21.11 -38.93
CA LEU A 125 -10.00 19.97 -38.65
C LEU A 125 -8.55 20.43 -38.46
N LYS A 126 -8.06 21.35 -39.31
CA LYS A 126 -6.72 21.96 -39.18
C LYS A 126 -6.47 22.60 -37.83
N TYR A 127 -7.50 23.17 -37.22
CA TYR A 127 -7.40 23.81 -35.91
C TYR A 127 -7.56 22.83 -34.74
N LEU A 128 -8.45 21.83 -34.87
CA LEU A 128 -8.81 20.94 -33.77
C LEU A 128 -7.85 19.75 -33.60
N LEU A 129 -7.45 19.08 -34.68
CA LEU A 129 -6.63 17.87 -34.57
C LEU A 129 -5.27 18.10 -33.87
N PRO A 130 -4.50 19.18 -34.14
CA PRO A 130 -3.23 19.40 -33.45
C PRO A 130 -3.43 19.63 -31.95
N LYS A 131 -4.55 20.28 -31.56
CA LYS A 131 -4.90 20.48 -30.15
C LYS A 131 -5.30 19.17 -29.48
N ILE A 132 -6.02 18.29 -30.18
CA ILE A 132 -6.37 16.96 -29.68
C ILE A 132 -5.10 16.13 -29.50
N GLN A 133 -4.18 16.15 -30.46
CA GLN A 133 -2.90 15.45 -30.37
C GLN A 133 -2.03 15.96 -29.20
N ASP A 134 -1.90 17.28 -29.03
CA ASP A 134 -1.20 17.90 -27.91
C ASP A 134 -1.87 17.61 -26.55
N THR A 135 -3.20 17.57 -26.52
CA THR A 135 -3.94 17.20 -25.31
C THR A 135 -3.71 15.73 -24.96
N ASN A 136 -3.76 14.84 -25.95
CA ASN A 136 -3.51 13.41 -25.76
C ASN A 136 -2.09 13.13 -25.29
N SER A 137 -1.07 13.82 -25.83
CA SER A 137 0.31 13.67 -25.38
C SER A 137 0.50 14.14 -23.94
N LYS A 138 -0.12 15.27 -23.56
CA LYS A 138 -0.12 15.75 -22.17
C LYS A 138 -0.84 14.81 -21.21
N ILE A 139 -1.96 14.21 -21.62
CA ILE A 139 -2.67 13.20 -20.84
C ILE A 139 -1.79 11.96 -20.65
N GLN A 140 -1.12 11.49 -21.70
CA GLN A 140 -0.20 10.36 -21.62
C GLN A 140 0.97 10.64 -20.68
N GLU A 141 1.57 11.83 -20.76
CA GLU A 141 2.64 12.26 -19.84
C GLU A 141 2.15 12.32 -18.39
N ALA A 142 0.95 12.87 -18.16
CA ALA A 142 0.34 12.92 -16.83
C ALA A 142 0.09 11.52 -16.26
N ASN A 143 -0.43 10.59 -17.07
CA ASN A 143 -0.65 9.20 -16.67
C ASN A 143 0.66 8.50 -16.29
N ASN A 144 1.73 8.69 -17.07
CA ASN A 144 3.04 8.14 -16.74
C ASN A 144 3.58 8.69 -15.41
N LYS A 145 3.40 10.00 -15.16
CA LYS A 145 3.78 10.61 -13.87
C LYS A 145 2.95 10.07 -12.70
N VAL A 146 1.66 9.83 -12.90
CA VAL A 146 0.79 9.23 -11.87
C VAL A 146 1.21 7.80 -11.55
N ASP A 147 1.54 6.99 -12.55
CA ASP A 147 2.04 5.62 -12.34
C ASP A 147 3.38 5.61 -11.56
N ASP A 148 4.30 6.49 -11.95
CA ASP A 148 5.58 6.64 -11.24
C ASP A 148 5.40 7.11 -9.79
N LEU A 149 4.55 8.12 -9.56
CA LEU A 149 4.21 8.57 -8.20
C LEU A 149 3.55 7.47 -7.36
N THR A 150 2.72 6.63 -7.98
CA THR A 150 2.06 5.50 -7.31
C THR A 150 3.10 4.45 -6.88
N LYS A 151 4.06 4.12 -7.75
CA LYS A 151 5.18 3.23 -7.43
C LYS A 151 6.03 3.79 -6.29
N GLN A 152 6.45 5.04 -6.39
CA GLN A 152 7.23 5.71 -5.34
C GLN A 152 6.47 5.73 -3.99
N THR A 153 5.16 5.99 -4.02
CA THR A 153 4.32 6.00 -2.81
C THR A 153 4.25 4.60 -2.17
N ASN A 154 4.13 3.55 -2.97
CA ASN A 154 4.13 2.17 -2.48
C ASN A 154 5.47 1.78 -1.86
N ASP A 155 6.59 2.20 -2.48
CA ASP A 155 7.93 1.97 -1.92
C ASP A 155 8.13 2.72 -0.61
N ILE A 156 7.70 3.99 -0.52
CA ILE A 156 7.73 4.77 0.71
C ILE A 156 6.89 4.10 1.80
N LYS A 157 5.68 3.62 1.47
CA LYS A 157 4.81 2.92 2.41
C LYS A 157 5.49 1.66 2.95
N LYS A 158 6.06 0.83 2.07
CA LYS A 158 6.79 -0.39 2.46
C LYS A 158 7.98 -0.05 3.37
N ASN A 159 8.78 0.95 3.00
CA ASN A 159 9.91 1.41 3.79
C ASN A 159 9.47 1.94 5.17
N ALA A 160 8.32 2.63 5.25
CA ALA A 160 7.76 3.10 6.51
C ALA A 160 7.29 1.95 7.41
N GLU A 161 6.63 0.93 6.84
CA GLU A 161 6.23 -0.28 7.56
C GLU A 161 7.46 -1.05 8.09
N ASP A 162 8.51 -1.18 7.28
CA ASP A 162 9.74 -1.85 7.70
C ASP A 162 10.51 -1.03 8.75
N MET A 163 10.53 0.30 8.62
CA MET A 163 11.08 1.20 9.65
C MET A 163 10.31 1.07 10.96
N GLN A 164 8.98 0.94 10.93
CA GLN A 164 8.16 0.73 12.11
C GLN A 164 8.49 -0.60 12.80
N LYS A 165 8.66 -1.69 12.04
CA LYS A 165 9.09 -3.00 12.58
C LYS A 165 10.47 -2.91 13.23
N ASN A 166 11.42 -2.25 12.57
CA ASN A 166 12.76 -2.03 13.10
C ASN A 166 12.73 -1.22 14.39
N TYR A 167 11.91 -0.16 14.45
CA TYR A 167 11.75 0.65 15.66
C TYR A 167 11.19 -0.16 16.83
N ILE A 168 10.11 -0.93 16.62
CA ILE A 168 9.53 -1.81 17.65
C ILE A 168 10.56 -2.85 18.12
N THR A 169 11.35 -3.41 17.20
CA THR A 169 12.41 -4.37 17.52
C THR A 169 13.49 -3.75 18.40
N ILE A 170 14.03 -2.60 17.99
CA ILE A 170 15.05 -1.86 18.75
C ILE A 170 14.52 -1.53 20.15
N LEU A 171 13.30 -1.01 20.25
CA LEU A 171 12.66 -0.69 21.53
C LEU A 171 12.50 -1.94 22.41
N GLY A 172 12.08 -3.06 21.83
CA GLY A 172 11.96 -4.34 22.53
C GLY A 172 13.28 -4.86 23.09
N ILE A 173 14.36 -4.75 22.30
CA ILE A 173 15.72 -5.12 22.75
C ILE A 173 16.15 -4.24 23.93
N PHE A 174 16.00 -2.91 23.81
CA PHE A 174 16.33 -1.98 24.90
C PHE A 174 15.52 -2.27 26.17
N ALA A 175 14.21 -2.48 26.05
CA ALA A 175 13.34 -2.79 27.18
C ALA A 175 13.76 -4.09 27.88
N SER A 176 14.15 -5.12 27.12
CA SER A 176 14.62 -6.40 27.67
C SER A 176 15.94 -6.25 28.43
N ILE A 177 16.90 -5.48 27.89
CA ILE A 177 18.19 -5.20 28.54
C ILE A 177 17.97 -4.47 29.86
N VAL A 178 17.17 -3.40 29.85
CA VAL A 178 16.84 -2.62 31.05
C VAL A 178 16.12 -3.48 32.08
N LEU A 179 15.11 -4.25 31.67
CA LEU A 179 14.36 -5.13 32.57
C LEU A 179 15.26 -6.18 33.21
N ALA A 180 16.14 -6.82 32.44
CA ALA A 180 17.09 -7.81 32.97
C ALA A 180 18.05 -7.18 34.00
N PHE A 181 18.59 -6.00 33.70
CA PHE A 181 19.52 -5.30 34.60
C PHE A 181 18.84 -4.85 35.91
N VAL A 182 17.69 -4.18 35.81
CA VAL A 182 16.94 -3.70 36.98
C VAL A 182 16.46 -4.87 37.83
N SER A 183 15.92 -5.93 37.20
CA SER A 183 15.48 -7.12 37.92
C SER A 183 16.64 -7.84 38.61
N SER A 184 17.81 -7.94 37.95
CA SER A 184 19.01 -8.55 38.53
C SER A 184 19.50 -7.79 39.75
N LEU A 185 19.58 -6.46 39.68
CA LEU A 185 20.00 -5.61 40.80
C LEU A 185 19.01 -5.65 41.97
N ALA A 186 17.71 -5.50 41.70
CA ALA A 186 16.66 -5.54 42.71
C ALA A 186 16.60 -6.90 43.42
N PHE A 187 16.80 -7.98 42.66
CA PHE A 187 16.85 -9.32 43.21
C PHE A 187 18.10 -9.54 44.07
N SER A 188 19.28 -9.19 43.56
CA SER A 188 20.54 -9.33 44.28
C SER A 188 20.51 -8.60 45.64
N THR A 189 20.04 -7.35 45.64
CA THR A 189 19.87 -6.57 46.88
C THR A 189 18.88 -7.21 47.85
N SER A 190 17.74 -7.69 47.37
CA SER A 190 16.73 -8.37 48.19
C SER A 190 17.27 -9.66 48.81
N VAL A 191 18.08 -10.43 48.08
CA VAL A 191 18.73 -11.65 48.58
C VAL A 191 19.76 -11.31 49.66
N LEU A 192 20.66 -10.35 49.39
CA LEU A 192 21.69 -9.94 50.34
C LEU A 192 21.09 -9.38 51.64
N GLN A 193 19.98 -8.65 51.57
CA GLN A 193 19.30 -8.08 52.76
C GLN A 193 18.59 -9.10 53.65
N ASN A 194 18.33 -10.31 53.14
CA ASN A 194 17.58 -11.36 53.83
C ASN A 194 18.42 -12.63 54.07
N ILE A 195 19.72 -12.60 53.72
CA ILE A 195 20.61 -13.76 53.84
C ILE A 195 20.88 -14.18 55.28
N ASP A 196 20.77 -13.23 56.21
CA ASP A 196 20.96 -13.41 57.65
C ASP A 196 19.66 -13.77 58.40
N LYS A 197 18.50 -13.42 57.84
CA LYS A 197 17.18 -13.55 58.49
C LYS A 197 16.46 -14.85 58.14
N ALA A 198 16.62 -15.34 56.92
CA ALA A 198 15.94 -16.54 56.44
C ALA A 198 16.86 -17.76 56.54
N SER A 199 16.30 -18.93 56.88
CA SER A 199 17.07 -20.17 56.78
C SER A 199 17.57 -20.36 55.34
N ILE A 200 18.81 -20.79 55.21
CA ILE A 200 19.48 -20.90 53.91
C ILE A 200 18.67 -21.75 52.91
N TYR A 201 18.00 -22.80 53.40
CA TYR A 201 17.12 -23.66 52.59
C TYR A 201 15.87 -22.94 52.08
N ARG A 202 15.19 -22.15 52.92
CA ARG A 202 13.99 -21.38 52.51
C ARG A 202 14.37 -20.26 51.55
N LEU A 203 15.50 -19.60 51.79
CA LEU A 203 16.02 -18.54 50.94
C LEU A 203 16.32 -19.06 49.53
N ILE A 204 17.08 -20.15 49.40
CA ILE A 204 17.41 -20.75 48.11
C ILE A 204 16.15 -21.19 47.37
N ALA A 205 15.18 -21.82 48.05
CA ALA A 205 13.94 -22.26 47.41
C ALA A 205 13.15 -21.10 46.79
N VAL A 206 13.01 -19.98 47.49
CA VAL A 206 12.30 -18.78 46.99
C VAL A 206 13.08 -18.11 45.85
N ILE A 207 14.40 -17.99 45.97
CA ILE A 207 15.30 -17.46 44.93
C ILE A 207 15.17 -18.28 43.64
N SER A 208 15.21 -19.61 43.75
CA SER A 208 15.09 -20.51 42.61
C SER A 208 13.72 -20.40 41.93
N LEU A 209 12.64 -20.27 42.70
CA LEU A 209 11.28 -20.10 42.15
C LEU A 209 11.15 -18.78 41.36
N ILE A 210 11.66 -17.68 41.91
CA ILE A 210 11.64 -16.38 41.25
C ILE A 210 12.50 -16.38 39.98
N ALA A 211 13.69 -17.00 40.03
CA ALA A 211 14.58 -17.10 38.87
C ALA A 211 13.94 -17.89 37.71
N ILE A 212 13.21 -18.96 37.98
CA ILE A 212 12.43 -19.69 36.96
C ILE A 212 11.41 -18.76 36.30
N PHE A 213 10.66 -17.99 37.09
CA PHE A 213 9.63 -17.09 36.57
C PHE A 213 10.22 -15.98 35.68
N ILE A 214 11.28 -15.31 36.14
CA ILE A 214 11.94 -14.22 35.40
C ILE A 214 12.52 -14.72 34.08
N VAL A 215 13.25 -15.85 34.07
CA VAL A 215 13.86 -16.37 32.84
C VAL A 215 12.80 -16.79 31.81
N ASN A 216 11.66 -17.34 32.25
CA ASN A 216 10.56 -17.67 31.35
C ASN A 216 9.91 -16.42 30.74
N ILE A 217 9.72 -15.35 31.51
CA ILE A 217 9.21 -14.06 30.99
C ILE A 217 10.18 -13.46 29.98
N LEU A 218 11.48 -13.38 30.32
CA LEU A 218 12.50 -12.84 29.42
C LEU A 218 12.55 -13.63 28.11
N ASN A 219 12.48 -14.95 28.19
CA ASN A 219 12.43 -15.78 27.00
C ASN A 219 11.17 -15.51 26.14
N SER A 220 10.01 -15.37 26.77
CA SER A 220 8.78 -15.03 26.04
C SER A 220 8.91 -13.69 25.32
N LEU A 221 9.54 -12.70 25.96
CA LEU A 221 9.80 -11.38 25.38
C LEU A 221 10.79 -11.44 24.20
N PHE A 222 11.90 -12.16 24.35
CA PHE A 222 12.87 -12.34 23.26
C PHE A 222 12.29 -13.14 22.09
N SER A 223 11.48 -14.16 22.38
CA SER A 223 10.78 -14.92 21.33
C SER A 223 9.80 -14.03 20.57
N PHE A 224 9.10 -13.14 21.25
CA PHE A 224 8.20 -12.17 20.63
C PHE A 224 8.98 -11.17 19.74
N ILE A 225 10.09 -10.63 20.22
CA ILE A 225 10.96 -9.73 19.44
C ILE A 225 11.52 -10.45 18.21
N LYS A 226 12.02 -11.68 18.39
CA LYS A 226 12.52 -12.51 17.28
C LYS A 226 11.44 -12.72 16.21
N GLN A 227 10.20 -12.97 16.63
CA GLN A 227 9.08 -13.17 15.72
C GLN A 227 8.71 -11.90 14.94
N ILE A 228 8.79 -10.72 15.56
CA ILE A 228 8.54 -9.44 14.88
C ILE A 228 9.63 -9.13 13.85
N HIS A 229 10.89 -9.43 14.17
CA HIS A 229 12.03 -9.05 13.33
C HIS A 229 12.30 -10.03 12.17
N TYR A 230 12.25 -11.34 12.43
CA TYR A 230 12.64 -12.37 11.45
C TYR A 230 11.45 -13.02 10.71
N GLY A 231 10.21 -12.71 11.09
CA GLY A 231 9.04 -13.38 10.52
C GLY A 231 8.91 -14.83 10.98
N LYS A 232 7.83 -15.48 10.54
CA LYS A 232 7.51 -16.88 10.88
C LYS A 232 8.25 -17.80 9.93
N ASP A 233 9.54 -18.07 10.14
CA ASP A 233 10.21 -19.17 9.43
C ASP A 233 11.28 -19.89 10.26
N ASP A 234 11.28 -21.20 9.99
CA ASP A 234 12.10 -22.35 10.33
C ASP A 234 12.13 -22.96 11.75
N GLU A 235 11.43 -24.09 11.80
CA GLU A 235 11.34 -25.08 12.85
C GLU A 235 12.61 -25.94 12.86
N SER A 236 13.73 -25.42 13.40
CA SER A 236 14.92 -26.26 13.57
C SER A 236 15.67 -25.99 14.88
N SER A 237 15.28 -26.74 15.90
CA SER A 237 16.20 -27.57 16.72
C SER A 237 15.44 -28.17 17.90
N LYS A 238 15.48 -29.50 18.00
CA LYS A 238 14.73 -30.32 18.98
C LYS A 238 15.27 -30.25 20.41
N PHE A 239 15.95 -29.18 20.81
CA PHE A 239 16.26 -28.92 22.21
C PHE A 239 16.06 -27.45 22.51
N LYS A 240 14.92 -27.11 23.14
CA LYS A 240 14.70 -25.78 23.70
C LYS A 240 15.63 -25.64 24.91
N PRO A 241 16.68 -24.80 24.88
CA PRO A 241 17.61 -24.62 26.02
C PRO A 241 16.89 -24.21 27.32
N LEU A 242 15.70 -23.62 27.19
CA LEU A 242 14.81 -23.27 28.30
C LEU A 242 14.27 -24.47 29.07
N ASN A 243 13.95 -25.55 28.37
CA ASN A 243 13.42 -26.74 29.02
C ASN A 243 14.51 -27.37 29.89
N LEU A 244 15.76 -27.36 29.40
CA LEU A 244 16.92 -27.80 30.18
C LEU A 244 17.13 -26.90 31.42
N PHE A 245 17.09 -25.58 31.25
CA PHE A 245 17.19 -24.64 32.38
C PHE A 245 16.09 -24.87 33.43
N ASN A 246 14.83 -24.99 33.01
CA ASN A 246 13.70 -25.24 33.91
C ASN A 246 13.84 -26.57 34.66
N ILE A 247 14.34 -27.63 34.00
CA ILE A 247 14.61 -28.93 34.65
C ILE A 247 15.72 -28.81 35.70
N ILE A 248 16.83 -28.13 35.37
CA ILE A 248 17.95 -27.91 36.31
C ILE A 248 17.47 -27.14 37.55
N MET A 249 16.71 -26.07 37.35
CA MET A 249 16.20 -25.25 38.46
C MET A 249 15.21 -26.03 39.34
N LEU A 250 14.38 -26.89 38.74
CA LEU A 250 13.46 -27.75 39.47
C LEU A 250 14.22 -28.80 40.31
N LEU A 251 15.31 -29.37 39.78
CA LEU A 251 16.20 -30.25 40.55
C LEU A 251 16.82 -29.55 41.76
N ILE A 252 17.25 -28.30 41.64
CA ILE A 252 17.79 -27.52 42.75
C ILE A 252 16.75 -27.32 43.86
N ILE A 253 15.49 -27.06 43.50
CA ILE A 253 14.38 -26.93 44.46
C ILE A 253 14.12 -28.27 45.17
N ILE A 254 14.15 -29.39 44.45
CA ILE A 254 13.98 -30.72 45.05
C ILE A 254 15.14 -31.05 45.99
N LEU A 255 16.39 -30.84 45.58
CA LEU A 255 17.58 -31.11 46.39
C LEU A 255 17.60 -30.28 47.68
N THR A 256 17.18 -29.01 47.61
CA THR A 256 17.08 -28.14 48.79
C THR A 256 15.95 -28.57 49.72
N GLY A 257 14.80 -29.01 49.19
CA GLY A 257 13.72 -29.59 49.97
C GLY A 257 14.10 -30.90 50.67
N VAL A 258 14.82 -31.79 49.97
CA VAL A 258 15.35 -33.05 50.53
C VAL A 258 16.40 -32.76 51.59
N ALA A 259 17.33 -31.83 51.35
CA ALA A 259 18.34 -31.43 52.32
C ALA A 259 17.67 -30.86 53.59
N TRP A 260 16.64 -30.02 53.44
CA TRP A 260 15.85 -29.53 54.56
C TRP A 260 15.18 -30.67 55.33
N TYR A 261 14.53 -31.61 54.65
CA TYR A 261 13.87 -32.77 55.27
C TYR A 261 14.85 -33.67 56.06
N PHE A 262 16.04 -33.93 55.51
CA PHE A 262 17.07 -34.75 56.19
C PHE A 262 17.81 -34.02 57.30
N TYR A 263 17.98 -32.68 57.24
CA TYR A 263 18.66 -31.91 58.29
C TYR A 263 17.76 -31.47 59.45
N HIS A 264 16.44 -31.42 59.24
CA HIS A 264 15.44 -31.08 60.27
C HIS A 264 15.53 -31.90 61.58
N PRO A 265 16.01 -33.17 61.63
CA PRO A 265 16.15 -33.93 62.88
C PRO A 265 17.34 -33.50 63.77
N TYR A 266 18.28 -32.67 63.29
CA TYR A 266 19.54 -32.40 64.00
C TYR A 266 19.55 -31.06 64.75
N GLU A 267 18.69 -30.09 64.44
CA GLU A 267 18.60 -28.81 65.17
C GLU A 267 17.89 -28.93 66.54
N TYR A 268 17.07 -29.96 66.77
CA TYR A 268 16.41 -30.16 68.07
C TYR A 268 17.37 -30.63 69.17
N LYS A 269 18.49 -31.28 68.83
CA LYS A 269 19.36 -31.93 69.84
C LYS A 269 20.51 -31.08 70.37
N THR A 270 20.87 -29.98 69.72
CA THR A 270 21.99 -29.12 70.15
C THR A 270 21.59 -27.96 71.06
N THR A 271 20.29 -27.67 71.21
CA THR A 271 19.82 -26.56 72.07
C THR A 271 19.58 -26.98 73.53
N THR A 272 19.46 -28.28 73.84
CA THR A 272 19.12 -28.74 75.20
C THR A 272 20.31 -28.88 76.17
N ASN A 273 21.56 -28.79 75.72
CA ASN A 273 22.72 -29.17 76.54
C ASN A 273 23.57 -27.99 77.06
N SER A 274 23.15 -26.73 76.88
CA SER A 274 23.99 -25.57 77.23
C SER A 274 23.32 -24.52 78.12
N THR A 275 22.31 -24.89 78.90
CA THR A 275 21.80 -24.01 79.97
C THR A 275 21.80 -24.75 81.32
N THR A 276 22.98 -25.07 81.83
CA THR A 276 23.17 -25.25 83.28
C THR A 276 23.36 -23.86 83.86
N THR A 277 22.27 -23.16 84.16
CA THR A 277 22.31 -21.97 85.01
C THR A 277 22.73 -22.40 86.41
N ILE A 278 23.95 -22.03 86.81
CA ILE A 278 24.37 -22.02 88.21
C ILE A 278 23.46 -21.02 88.91
N ASN A 279 22.51 -21.52 89.70
CA ASN A 279 21.58 -20.70 90.47
C ASN A 279 22.30 -20.27 91.77
N ILE A 280 23.03 -19.15 91.73
CA ILE A 280 23.56 -18.54 92.96
C ILE A 280 22.39 -17.84 93.65
N ASN A 281 21.92 -18.44 94.74
CA ASN A 281 20.86 -17.88 95.55
C ASN A 281 21.40 -16.65 96.31
N ALA A 282 20.67 -15.53 96.30
CA ALA A 282 21.12 -14.25 96.87
C ALA A 282 21.35 -14.30 98.40
N SER A 283 20.96 -15.38 99.07
CA SER A 283 21.25 -15.64 100.48
C SER A 283 22.73 -15.99 100.75
N ASP A 284 23.47 -16.54 99.77
CA ASP A 284 24.89 -16.92 99.97
C ASP A 284 25.85 -15.73 99.87
N LEU A 285 25.45 -14.62 99.24
CA LEU A 285 26.24 -13.39 99.22
C LEU A 285 26.06 -12.52 100.49
N ALA A 286 25.03 -12.77 101.29
CA ALA A 286 24.75 -11.96 102.48
C ALA A 286 25.57 -12.38 103.72
N ASN A 287 26.15 -13.58 103.73
CA ASN A 287 26.90 -14.09 104.89
C ASN A 287 28.41 -13.81 104.86
N CYS A 288 28.93 -13.23 103.76
CA CYS A 288 30.35 -12.86 103.64
C CYS A 288 30.64 -11.38 103.98
N ARG A 289 29.65 -10.61 104.48
CA ARG A 289 29.84 -9.20 104.86
C ARG A 289 29.72 -8.91 106.36
N ALA A 290 29.67 -9.95 107.20
CA ALA A 290 29.67 -9.78 108.65
C ALA A 290 30.60 -10.81 109.33
N LYS A 291 31.91 -10.59 109.21
CA LYS A 291 32.91 -10.97 110.21
C LYS A 291 34.20 -10.20 109.99
#